data_AF-A0A8J7I5H3-F1
#
_entry.id   AF-A0A8J7I5H3-F1
#
_cell.length_a   1.000
_cell.length_b   1.000
_cell.length_c   1.000
_cell.angle_alpha   90.00
_cell.angle_beta   90.00
_cell.angle_gamma   90.00
#
_symmetry.space_group_name_H-M   'P 1'
#
loop_
_entity.id
_entity.type
_entity.pdbx_description
1 polymer ?
#
loop_
_entity_poly.entity_id
_entity_poly.type
_entity_poly.pdbx_seq_one_letter_code
_entity_poly.pdbx_strand_id
1 'polypeptide(L)'
;MARPNGVKTETTAQELSPVSEIENTLNTEDSPELEENVQDIDDILNSLKTLLSAVEKLQKVRQEVGDIKPLIGRMLDGELATGEELDQLKTGVSSLARLVRAYSDHQAALTKAQPARKLLDELLKQG
;
A
#
# COMPACT_ATOMS: atom_id res chain seq x y z
N MET A 1 -45.25 -35.01 6.89
CA MET A 1 -45.44 -35.48 8.28
C MET A 1 -44.68 -36.78 8.46
N ALA A 2 -43.66 -36.81 9.33
CA ALA A 2 -43.14 -38.01 10.03
C ALA A 2 -42.05 -37.59 11.03
N ARG A 3 -42.40 -37.62 12.32
CA ARG A 3 -41.51 -37.86 13.48
C ARG A 3 -41.53 -39.40 13.73
N PRO A 4 -40.55 -40.07 14.39
CA PRO A 4 -40.27 -39.84 15.83
C PRO A 4 -38.89 -40.24 16.42
N ASN A 5 -38.67 -39.74 17.65
CA ASN A 5 -38.00 -40.30 18.87
C ASN A 5 -36.55 -40.86 18.77
N GLY A 6 -35.59 -40.58 19.66
CA GLY A 6 -35.58 -40.01 21.02
C GLY A 6 -34.93 -41.01 22.00
N VAL A 7 -33.76 -40.71 22.60
CA VAL A 7 -33.22 -41.38 23.82
C VAL A 7 -32.31 -40.39 24.59
N LYS A 8 -32.52 -40.30 25.91
CA LYS A 8 -31.74 -39.61 26.95
C LYS A 8 -30.87 -40.63 27.72
N THR A 9 -29.71 -40.20 28.24
CA THR A 9 -29.02 -40.63 29.50
C THR A 9 -27.75 -39.76 29.66
N GLU A 10 -27.64 -38.77 30.55
CA GLU A 10 -27.31 -38.78 32.00
C GLU A 10 -25.95 -39.39 32.43
N THR A 11 -25.01 -38.49 32.79
CA THR A 11 -24.11 -38.42 33.98
C THR A 11 -23.30 -39.64 34.46
N THR A 12 -21.97 -39.48 34.65
CA THR A 12 -21.18 -39.95 35.83
C THR A 12 -19.78 -39.30 35.84
N ALA A 13 -19.37 -38.81 37.01
CA ALA A 13 -18.07 -38.19 37.32
C ALA A 13 -17.15 -39.16 38.09
N GLN A 14 -15.82 -39.04 37.93
CA GLN A 14 -14.74 -39.36 38.90
C GLN A 14 -13.37 -39.03 38.21
N GLU A 15 -12.60 -38.02 38.68
CA GLU A 15 -11.48 -38.09 39.66
C GLU A 15 -10.22 -38.80 39.09
N LEU A 16 -8.95 -38.32 39.12
CA LEU A 16 -8.17 -37.40 39.96
C LEU A 16 -6.86 -36.96 39.23
N SER A 17 -6.46 -35.68 39.42
CA SER A 17 -5.13 -35.05 39.75
C SER A 17 -3.76 -35.66 39.33
N PRO A 18 -2.63 -34.90 39.26
CA PRO A 18 -2.37 -33.63 39.96
C PRO A 18 -1.69 -32.49 39.17
N VAL A 19 -1.87 -31.31 39.76
CA VAL A 19 -1.12 -30.07 39.62
C VAL A 19 0.38 -30.32 39.80
N SER A 20 1.20 -29.90 38.84
CA SER A 20 2.62 -29.62 39.08
C SER A 20 2.86 -28.12 38.90
N GLU A 21 3.09 -27.50 40.05
CA GLU A 21 3.99 -26.37 40.32
C GLU A 21 4.16 -25.33 39.20
N ILE A 22 3.48 -24.20 39.40
CA ILE A 22 3.95 -22.90 38.93
C ILE A 22 5.21 -22.59 39.74
N GLU A 23 6.36 -23.08 39.29
CA GLU A 23 7.63 -22.48 39.68
C GLU A 23 7.78 -21.16 38.93
N ASN A 24 7.90 -20.10 39.72
CA ASN A 24 8.38 -18.79 39.32
C ASN A 24 9.70 -18.93 38.54
N THR A 25 9.62 -18.86 37.22
CA THR A 25 10.70 -18.30 36.41
C THR A 25 10.17 -17.04 35.76
N LEU A 26 10.35 -15.93 36.48
CA LEU A 26 10.47 -14.60 35.89
C LEU A 26 11.74 -14.61 35.04
N ASN A 27 11.68 -15.32 33.90
CA ASN A 27 12.61 -15.11 32.82
C ASN A 27 12.05 -13.91 32.07
N THR A 28 12.60 -12.76 32.42
CA THR A 28 12.70 -11.63 31.50
C THR A 28 13.46 -12.12 30.27
N GLU A 29 12.76 -12.80 29.35
CA GLU A 29 13.16 -12.78 27.96
C GLU A 29 12.84 -11.36 27.48
N ASP A 30 13.84 -10.51 27.63
CA ASP A 30 14.09 -9.44 26.68
C ASP A 30 13.89 -10.06 25.29
N SER A 31 12.79 -9.69 24.64
CA SER A 31 12.36 -10.26 23.36
C SER A 31 12.87 -9.33 22.27
N PRO A 32 14.06 -9.57 21.69
CA PRO A 32 14.55 -8.80 20.56
C PRO A 32 13.72 -9.03 19.29
N GLU A 33 12.91 -10.09 19.22
CA GLU A 33 12.12 -10.45 18.04
C GLU A 33 10.90 -9.53 17.80
N LEU A 34 10.34 -8.90 18.84
CA LEU A 34 9.20 -7.99 18.67
C LEU A 34 9.64 -6.60 18.21
N GLU A 35 10.83 -6.14 18.57
CA GLU A 35 11.33 -4.81 18.19
C GLU A 35 11.81 -4.76 16.73
N GLU A 36 12.43 -5.83 16.20
CA GLU A 36 12.76 -5.93 14.76
C GLU A 36 11.50 -5.91 13.88
N ASN A 37 10.42 -6.58 14.32
CA ASN A 37 9.20 -6.74 13.53
C ASN A 37 8.37 -5.45 13.45
N VAL A 38 8.42 -4.58 14.45
CA VAL A 38 7.76 -3.25 14.43
C VAL A 38 8.51 -2.30 13.49
N GLN A 39 9.85 -2.31 13.51
CA GLN A 39 10.67 -1.50 12.61
C GLN A 39 10.43 -1.87 11.13
N ASP A 40 10.28 -3.15 10.83
CA ASP A 40 9.94 -3.64 9.49
C ASP A 40 8.54 -3.20 9.04
N ILE A 41 7.55 -3.21 9.93
CA ILE A 41 6.18 -2.74 9.62
C ILE A 41 6.16 -1.23 9.30
N ASP A 42 6.86 -0.41 10.09
CA ASP A 42 6.93 1.03 9.83
C ASP A 42 7.65 1.33 8.52
N ASP A 43 8.71 0.60 8.18
CA ASP A 43 9.42 0.75 6.90
C ASP A 43 8.58 0.31 5.70
N ILE A 44 7.74 -0.73 5.87
CA ILE A 44 6.72 -1.17 4.91
C ILE A 44 5.69 -0.06 4.69
N LEU A 45 5.10 0.48 5.76
CA LEU A 45 4.08 1.54 5.68
C LEU A 45 4.65 2.82 5.05
N ASN A 46 5.89 3.18 5.40
CA ASN A 46 6.58 4.33 4.82
C ASN A 46 6.87 4.14 3.33
N SER A 47 7.25 2.93 2.91
CA SER A 47 7.49 2.61 1.50
C SER A 47 6.19 2.67 0.69
N LEU A 48 5.08 2.15 1.23
CA LEU A 48 3.76 2.25 0.60
C LEU A 48 3.26 3.70 0.51
N LYS A 49 3.42 4.48 1.59
CA LYS A 49 3.09 5.91 1.60
C LYS A 49 3.90 6.69 0.57
N THR A 50 5.19 6.40 0.46
CA THR A 50 6.07 7.02 -0.54
C THR A 50 5.62 6.68 -1.96
N LEU A 51 5.27 5.41 -2.23
CA LEU A 51 4.72 5.01 -3.51
C LEU A 51 3.41 5.73 -3.82
N LEU A 52 2.48 5.81 -2.87
CA LEU A 52 1.21 6.51 -3.06
C LEU A 52 1.43 7.99 -3.40
N SER A 53 2.27 8.69 -2.62
CA SER A 53 2.62 10.08 -2.91
C SER A 53 3.31 10.26 -4.26
N ALA A 54 4.12 9.30 -4.71
CA ALA A 54 4.73 9.34 -6.04
C ALA A 54 3.70 9.16 -7.15
N VAL A 55 2.71 8.27 -6.97
CA VAL A 55 1.58 8.09 -7.90
C VAL A 55 0.74 9.37 -8.00
N GLU A 56 0.39 9.98 -6.87
CA GLU A 56 -0.39 11.23 -6.84
C GLU A 56 0.32 12.37 -7.57
N LYS A 57 1.62 12.55 -7.31
CA LYS A 57 2.45 13.54 -8.02
C LYS A 57 2.49 13.25 -9.52
N LEU A 58 2.67 11.99 -9.91
CA LEU A 58 2.69 11.59 -11.32
C LEU A 58 1.35 11.86 -12.00
N GLN A 59 0.22 11.58 -11.35
CA GLN A 59 -1.11 11.85 -11.88
C GLN A 59 -1.35 13.35 -12.08
N LYS A 60 -0.97 14.17 -11.09
CA LYS A 60 -1.09 15.63 -11.19
C LYS A 60 -0.31 16.16 -12.40
N VAL A 61 0.96 15.76 -12.55
CA VAL A 61 1.78 16.24 -13.68
C VAL A 61 1.27 15.70 -15.02
N ARG A 62 0.69 14.50 -15.07
CA ARG A 62 0.03 13.99 -16.28
C ARG A 62 -1.17 14.84 -16.69
N GLN A 63 -1.96 15.32 -15.73
CA GLN A 63 -3.06 16.23 -16.01
C GLN A 63 -2.53 17.55 -16.59
N GLU A 64 -1.52 18.16 -15.95
CA GLU A 64 -0.89 19.41 -16.43
C GLU A 64 -0.36 19.27 -17.87
N VAL A 65 0.23 18.11 -18.22
CA VAL A 65 0.68 17.82 -19.60
C VAL A 65 -0.49 17.54 -20.54
N GLY A 66 -1.56 16.91 -20.06
CA GLY A 66 -2.79 16.67 -20.83
C GLY A 66 -3.48 17.98 -21.24
N ASP A 67 -3.49 18.96 -20.35
CA ASP A 67 -4.15 20.26 -20.57
C ASP A 67 -3.51 21.06 -21.71
N ILE A 68 -2.19 20.92 -21.94
CA ILE A 68 -1.48 21.62 -23.03
C ILE A 68 -1.43 20.83 -24.35
N LYS A 69 -1.83 19.56 -24.34
CA LYS A 69 -1.86 18.72 -25.56
C LYS A 69 -2.66 19.35 -26.72
N PRO A 70 -3.88 19.92 -26.53
CA PRO A 70 -4.61 20.56 -27.63
C PRO A 70 -3.89 21.79 -28.18
N LEU A 71 -3.18 22.56 -27.34
CA LEU A 71 -2.38 23.71 -27.76
C LEU A 71 -1.22 23.28 -28.65
N ILE A 72 -0.50 22.22 -28.26
CA ILE A 72 0.57 21.63 -29.08
C ILE A 72 0.02 21.18 -30.42
N GLY A 73 -1.12 20.48 -30.44
CA GLY A 73 -1.76 20.02 -31.67
C GLY A 73 -2.03 21.16 -32.65
N ARG A 74 -2.75 22.20 -32.20
CA ARG A 74 -3.06 23.38 -33.03
C ARG A 74 -1.80 24.06 -33.59
N MET A 75 -0.76 24.20 -32.77
CA MET A 75 0.50 24.80 -33.24
C MET A 75 1.25 23.93 -34.25
N LEU A 76 1.20 22.60 -34.10
CA LEU A 76 1.76 21.67 -35.09
C LEU A 76 0.98 21.71 -36.41
N ASP A 77 -0.32 21.99 -36.35
CA ASP A 77 -1.19 22.21 -37.51
C ASP A 77 -0.99 23.60 -38.16
N GLY A 78 -0.12 24.44 -37.60
CA GLY A 78 0.23 25.76 -38.13
C GLY A 78 -0.73 26.88 -37.74
N GLU A 79 -1.64 26.65 -36.80
CA GLU A 79 -2.53 27.69 -36.28
C GLU A 79 -1.74 28.72 -35.45
N LEU A 80 -2.12 29.99 -35.58
CA LEU A 80 -1.52 31.07 -34.82
C LEU A 80 -1.98 31.01 -33.37
N ALA A 81 -1.04 30.78 -32.45
CA ALA A 81 -1.28 30.89 -31.02
C ALA A 81 -1.23 32.36 -30.57
N THR A 82 -2.13 32.72 -29.67
CA THR A 82 -2.08 34.00 -28.96
C THR A 82 -0.93 34.03 -27.95
N GLY A 83 -0.57 35.22 -27.45
CA GLY A 83 0.49 35.37 -26.45
C GLY A 83 0.22 34.59 -25.16
N GLU A 84 -1.01 34.60 -24.67
CA GLU A 84 -1.43 33.86 -23.48
C GLU A 84 -1.32 32.34 -23.68
N GLU A 85 -1.73 31.85 -24.84
CA GLU A 85 -1.59 30.44 -25.22
C GLU A 85 -0.11 30.02 -25.29
N LEU A 86 0.77 30.91 -25.75
CA LEU A 86 2.22 30.66 -25.78
C LEU A 86 2.82 30.59 -24.36
N ASP A 87 2.34 31.43 -23.43
CA ASP A 87 2.75 31.40 -22.02
C ASP A 87 2.24 30.14 -21.29
N GLN A 88 0.99 29.75 -21.55
CA GLN A 88 0.46 28.46 -21.10
C GLN A 88 1.28 27.29 -21.65
N LEU A 89 1.61 27.32 -22.94
CA LEU A 89 2.42 26.28 -23.56
C LEU A 89 3.82 26.21 -22.95
N LYS A 90 4.49 27.35 -22.72
CA LYS A 90 5.80 27.41 -22.06
C LYS A 90 5.77 26.78 -20.67
N THR A 91 4.73 27.07 -19.90
CA THR A 91 4.51 26.47 -18.57
C THR A 91 4.25 24.97 -18.68
N GLY A 92 3.44 24.56 -19.66
CA GLY A 92 3.16 23.16 -19.95
C GLY A 92 4.39 22.37 -20.38
N VAL A 93 5.24 22.91 -21.25
CA VAL A 93 6.50 22.27 -21.68
C VAL A 93 7.43 22.06 -20.48
N SER A 94 7.48 23.01 -19.54
CA SER A 94 8.20 22.82 -18.27
C SER A 94 7.60 21.67 -17.43
N SER A 95 6.30 21.40 -17.58
CA SER A 95 5.60 20.27 -16.96
C SER A 95 5.96 18.93 -17.61
N LEU A 96 6.30 18.88 -18.91
CA LEU A 96 6.83 17.66 -19.54
C LEU A 96 8.16 17.23 -18.90
N ALA A 97 9.06 18.16 -18.60
CA ALA A 97 10.29 17.84 -17.87
C ALA A 97 10.00 17.30 -16.46
N ARG A 98 9.02 17.89 -15.77
CA ARG A 98 8.52 17.39 -14.48
C ARG A 98 7.89 16.00 -14.61
N LEU A 99 7.25 15.68 -15.73
CA LEU A 99 6.63 14.38 -15.97
C LEU A 99 7.68 13.27 -16.03
N VAL A 100 8.78 13.51 -16.75
CA VAL A 100 9.91 12.56 -16.84
C VAL A 100 10.46 12.27 -15.44
N ARG A 101 10.67 13.32 -14.62
CA ARG A 101 11.15 13.17 -13.25
C ARG A 101 10.15 12.42 -12.36
N ALA A 102 8.87 12.79 -12.41
CA ALA A 102 7.81 12.11 -11.65
C ALA A 102 7.70 10.63 -12.02
N TYR A 103 7.93 10.27 -13.28
CA TYR A 103 7.97 8.87 -13.71
C TYR A 103 9.16 8.13 -13.12
N SER A 104 10.34 8.74 -13.12
CA SER A 104 11.54 8.19 -12.48
C SER A 104 11.33 7.99 -10.97
N ASP A 105 10.79 8.99 -10.29
CA ASP A 105 10.51 8.94 -8.84
C ASP A 105 9.50 7.83 -8.52
N HIS A 106 8.44 7.71 -9.33
CA HIS A 106 7.48 6.62 -9.22
C HIS A 106 8.13 5.24 -9.41
N GLN A 107 8.98 5.06 -10.42
CA GLN A 107 9.69 3.79 -10.66
C GLN A 107 10.58 3.43 -9.45
N ALA A 108 11.33 4.39 -8.92
CA ALA A 108 12.15 4.18 -7.73
C ALA A 108 11.31 3.80 -6.50
N ALA A 109 10.20 4.51 -6.26
CA ALA A 109 9.28 4.22 -5.16
C ALA A 109 8.61 2.84 -5.33
N LEU A 110 8.28 2.45 -6.56
CA LEU A 110 7.69 1.16 -6.87
C LEU A 110 8.65 0.02 -6.56
N THR A 111 9.91 0.15 -6.96
CA THR A 111 10.96 -0.83 -6.64
C THR A 111 11.13 -0.96 -5.13
N LYS A 112 11.22 0.16 -4.41
CA LYS A 112 11.36 0.15 -2.94
C LYS A 112 10.15 -0.49 -2.25
N ALA A 113 8.94 -0.27 -2.75
CA ALA A 113 7.71 -0.80 -2.17
C ALA A 113 7.38 -2.25 -2.61
N GLN A 114 8.21 -2.92 -3.43
CA GLN A 114 7.94 -4.29 -3.86
C GLN A 114 7.80 -5.30 -2.71
N PRO A 115 8.66 -5.31 -1.67
CA PRO A 115 8.51 -6.23 -0.54
C PRO A 115 7.21 -6.01 0.22
N ALA A 116 6.88 -4.74 0.48
CA ALA A 116 5.63 -4.33 1.12
C ALA A 116 4.39 -4.81 0.35
N ARG A 117 4.43 -4.73 -0.99
CA ARG A 117 3.35 -5.23 -1.85
C ARG A 117 3.19 -6.74 -1.79
N LYS A 118 4.29 -7.50 -1.79
CA LYS A 118 4.22 -8.96 -1.69
C LYS A 118 3.59 -9.44 -0.40
N LEU A 119 3.96 -8.81 0.73
CA LEU A 119 3.36 -9.11 2.03
C LEU A 119 1.85 -8.81 2.04
N LEU A 120 1.45 -7.66 1.47
CA LEU A 120 0.05 -7.28 1.38
C LEU A 120 -0.74 -8.26 0.50
N ASP A 121 -0.15 -8.72 -0.61
CA ASP A 121 -0.75 -9.74 -1.49
C ASP A 121 -0.89 -11.11 -0.80
N GLU A 122 0.05 -11.49 0.09
CA GLU A 122 -0.04 -12.74 0.86
C GLU A 122 -1.15 -12.66 1.92
N LEU A 123 -1.26 -11.55 2.64
CA LEU A 123 -2.33 -11.32 3.62
C LEU A 123 -3.71 -11.33 2.96
N LEU A 124 -3.86 -10.71 1.78
CA LEU A 124 -5.12 -10.68 1.03
C LEU A 124 -5.54 -12.04 0.46
N LYS A 125 -4.61 -12.99 0.29
CA LYS A 125 -4.92 -14.36 -0.19
C LYS A 125 -5.31 -15.31 0.94
N GLN A 126 -4.98 -14.97 2.19
CA GLN A 126 -5.26 -15.77 3.37
C GLN A 126 -6.55 -15.36 4.09
N GLY A 127 -7.13 -14.20 3.77
CA GLY A 127 -8.43 -13.71 4.28
C GLY A 127 -9.57 -13.95 3.30
#